data_AF-A0A9W8GK14-F1
#
_entry.id   AF-A0A9W8GK14-F1
#
_cell.length_a   1.000
_cell.length_b   1.000
_cell.length_c   1.000
_cell.angle_alpha   90.00
_cell.angle_beta   90.00
_cell.angle_gamma   90.00
#
_symmetry.space_group_name_H-M   'P 1'
#
loop_
_entity.id
_entity.type
_entity.pdbx_description
1 polymer ?
#
loop_
_entity_poly.entity_id
_entity_poly.type
_entity_poly.pdbx_seq_one_letter_code
_entity_poly.pdbx_strand_id
1 'polypeptide(L)'
;MGKPSTIDSSKGLRRRQSGVLKAKDLDKARRRVAKLEKKLRKLAAMTEEEQDEMCERQVRRKIEKAAKRASKDGSENPYADIADERTSSKARKKRLAQLKAVIREEVTAKRTKREEKLARLKEDIAAADNAMQVDVKSPVESSPAQAEPARKAGWNNWEAADFESEERKAKFLRFIGVKSGGAGSTGSGSAASPFASAITKDGNSKIQKDLEKQFQAGVQMRLQAQRGGRGGLGM
;
A
#
# COMPACT_ATOMS: atom_id res chain seq x y z
N MET A 1 55.17 15.25 19.82
CA MET A 1 54.39 14.67 20.94
C MET A 1 52.93 15.05 20.75
N GLY A 2 52.13 14.14 20.17
CA GLY A 2 50.71 14.38 19.87
C GLY A 2 49.83 13.84 20.99
N LYS A 3 48.88 14.65 21.48
CA LYS A 3 47.94 14.27 22.54
C LYS A 3 46.88 13.31 21.96
N PRO A 4 46.54 12.20 22.65
CA PRO A 4 45.47 11.31 22.21
C PRO A 4 44.09 11.96 22.41
N SER A 5 43.31 12.01 21.33
CA SER A 5 41.92 12.45 21.30
C SER A 5 41.02 11.38 21.92
N THR A 6 40.48 11.64 23.11
CA THR A 6 39.43 10.85 23.74
C THR A 6 38.11 11.04 22.99
N ILE A 7 37.72 10.02 22.21
CA ILE A 7 36.39 9.93 21.58
C ILE A 7 35.39 9.54 22.68
N ASP A 8 34.62 10.52 23.13
CA ASP A 8 33.52 10.35 24.07
C ASP A 8 32.37 9.57 23.41
N SER A 9 32.34 8.26 23.64
CA SER A 9 31.34 7.31 23.13
C SER A 9 29.99 7.34 23.87
N SER A 10 29.74 8.35 24.73
CA SER A 10 28.52 8.41 25.54
C SER A 10 27.29 9.00 24.83
N LYS A 11 27.41 9.40 23.56
CA LYS A 11 26.27 9.93 22.78
C LYS A 11 25.37 8.81 22.24
N GLY A 12 24.37 8.47 23.04
CA GLY A 12 23.03 8.24 22.50
C GLY A 12 22.61 6.79 22.32
N LEU A 13 22.69 5.99 23.39
CA LEU A 13 21.79 4.86 23.53
C LEU A 13 20.37 5.41 23.78
N ARG A 14 19.73 5.94 22.72
CA ARG A 14 18.29 6.21 22.74
C ARG A 14 17.65 4.84 22.87
N ARG A 15 17.37 4.47 24.12
CA ARG A 15 16.49 3.37 24.52
C ARG A 15 15.27 3.52 23.61
N ARG A 16 15.21 2.70 22.56
CA ARG A 16 14.02 2.56 21.74
C ARG A 16 13.00 2.05 22.74
N GLN A 17 12.22 2.95 23.32
CA GLN A 17 10.99 2.56 23.98
C GLN A 17 10.31 1.71 22.93
N SER A 18 10.18 0.42 23.23
CA SER A 18 9.49 -0.56 22.42
C SER A 18 8.04 -0.13 22.39
N GLY A 19 7.77 0.86 21.53
CA GLY A 19 6.46 1.39 21.31
C GLY A 19 5.66 0.24 20.76
N VAL A 20 4.83 -0.34 21.62
CA VAL A 20 3.84 -1.33 21.25
C VAL A 20 3.13 -0.75 20.04
N LEU A 21 3.31 -1.39 18.89
CA LEU A 21 2.67 -0.95 17.65
C LEU A 21 1.17 -0.91 17.93
N LYS A 22 0.54 0.24 17.69
CA LYS A 22 -0.91 0.34 17.84
C LYS A 22 -1.55 -0.72 16.95
N ALA A 23 -2.71 -1.27 17.34
CA ALA A 23 -3.39 -2.30 16.57
C ALA A 23 -3.55 -1.97 15.07
N LYS A 24 -3.75 -0.68 14.73
CA LYS A 24 -3.81 -0.19 13.34
C LYS A 24 -2.48 -0.34 12.57
N ASP A 25 -1.35 -0.14 13.24
CA ASP A 25 -0.02 -0.30 12.64
C ASP A 25 0.33 -1.77 12.42
N LEU A 26 -0.14 -2.65 13.30
CA LEU A 26 0.01 -4.09 13.19
C LEU A 26 -0.77 -4.67 12.00
N ASP A 27 -2.02 -4.24 11.79
CA ASP A 27 -2.79 -4.62 10.58
C ASP A 27 -2.09 -4.12 9.30
N LYS A 28 -1.59 -2.89 9.31
CA LYS A 28 -0.83 -2.34 8.18
C LYS A 28 0.44 -3.15 7.91
N ALA A 29 1.15 -3.59 8.95
CA ALA A 29 2.33 -4.46 8.83
C ALA A 29 1.97 -5.83 8.22
N ARG A 30 0.90 -6.48 8.71
CA ARG A 30 0.37 -7.74 8.17
C ARG A 30 0.02 -7.63 6.67
N ARG A 31 -0.66 -6.54 6.27
CA ARG A 31 -0.94 -6.27 4.84
C ARG A 31 0.34 -6.10 4.01
N ARG A 32 1.40 -5.51 4.56
CA ARG A 32 2.70 -5.37 3.87
C ARG A 32 3.39 -6.72 3.71
N VAL A 33 3.38 -7.56 4.75
CA VAL A 33 3.88 -8.94 4.71
C VAL A 33 3.16 -9.74 3.62
N ALA A 34 1.82 -9.76 3.62
CA ALA A 34 1.04 -10.46 2.61
C ALA A 34 1.34 -9.99 1.17
N LYS A 35 1.52 -8.67 0.97
CA LYS A 35 1.93 -8.10 -0.33
C LYS A 35 3.33 -8.55 -0.75
N LEU A 36 4.27 -8.67 0.18
CA LEU A 36 5.64 -9.12 -0.09
C LEU A 36 5.67 -10.62 -0.38
N GLU A 37 4.95 -11.44 0.37
CA GLU A 37 4.80 -12.88 0.13
C GLU A 37 4.20 -13.16 -1.25
N LYS A 38 3.12 -12.44 -1.62
CA LYS A 38 2.52 -12.58 -2.95
C LYS A 38 3.53 -12.24 -4.06
N LYS A 39 4.37 -11.23 -3.86
CA LYS A 39 5.42 -10.87 -4.82
C LYS A 39 6.52 -11.93 -4.89
N LEU A 40 6.94 -12.49 -3.75
CA LEU A 40 7.94 -13.54 -3.71
C LEU A 40 7.42 -14.84 -4.33
N ARG A 41 6.17 -15.22 -4.04
CA ARG A 41 5.51 -16.35 -4.68
C ARG A 41 5.42 -16.18 -6.19
N LYS A 42 5.06 -14.98 -6.68
CA LYS A 42 5.06 -14.69 -8.12
C LYS A 42 6.45 -14.79 -8.74
N LEU A 43 7.50 -14.35 -8.04
CA LEU A 43 8.88 -14.48 -8.49
C LEU A 43 9.39 -15.92 -8.46
N ALA A 44 8.97 -16.71 -7.48
CA ALA A 44 9.34 -18.11 -7.36
C ALA A 44 8.60 -19.01 -8.38
N ALA A 45 7.38 -18.63 -8.76
CA ALA A 45 6.60 -19.32 -9.78
C ALA A 45 6.98 -18.93 -11.22
N MET A 46 7.85 -17.93 -11.39
CA MET A 46 8.31 -17.51 -12.71
C MET A 46 9.28 -18.53 -13.28
N THR A 47 9.00 -19.04 -14.48
CA THR A 47 9.88 -19.98 -15.18
C THR A 47 11.18 -19.28 -15.61
N GLU A 48 12.23 -20.06 -15.89
CA GLU A 48 13.50 -19.50 -16.39
C GLU A 48 13.31 -18.71 -17.70
N GLU A 49 12.42 -19.17 -18.58
CA GLU A 49 12.06 -18.47 -19.81
C GLU A 49 11.43 -17.10 -19.53
N GLU A 50 10.46 -17.03 -18.62
CA GLU A 50 9.85 -15.76 -18.21
C GLU A 50 10.88 -14.83 -17.55
N GLN A 51 11.84 -15.38 -16.80
CA GLN A 51 12.93 -14.60 -16.19
C GLN A 51 13.84 -14.01 -17.26
N ASP A 52 14.12 -14.76 -18.32
CA ASP A 52 14.93 -14.31 -19.44
C ASP A 52 14.23 -13.27 -20.28
N GLU A 53 12.94 -13.44 -20.58
CA GLU A 53 12.14 -12.41 -21.24
C GLU A 53 12.07 -11.13 -20.41
N MET A 54 11.92 -11.24 -19.08
CA MET A 54 11.94 -10.07 -18.19
C MET A 54 13.30 -9.38 -18.23
N CYS A 55 14.40 -10.13 -18.19
CA CYS A 55 15.75 -9.58 -18.29
C CYS A 55 15.96 -8.88 -19.63
N GLU A 56 15.54 -9.49 -20.74
CA GLU A 56 15.60 -8.87 -22.07
C GLU A 56 14.80 -7.57 -22.15
N ARG A 57 13.58 -7.57 -21.61
CA ARG A 57 12.73 -6.38 -21.58
C ARG A 57 13.37 -5.27 -20.75
N GLN A 58 14.05 -5.61 -19.65
CA GLN A 58 14.79 -4.65 -18.84
C GLN A 58 16.03 -4.09 -19.56
N VAL A 59 16.78 -4.94 -20.29
CA VAL A 59 17.89 -4.50 -21.15
C VAL A 59 17.40 -3.48 -22.18
N ARG A 60 16.36 -3.84 -22.95
CA ARG A 60 15.79 -2.95 -23.98
C ARG A 60 15.36 -1.61 -23.40
N ARG A 61 14.66 -1.64 -22.26
CA ARG A 61 14.20 -0.41 -21.57
C ARG A 61 15.36 0.45 -21.06
N LYS A 62 16.45 -0.15 -20.57
CA LYS A 62 17.66 0.59 -20.14
C LYS A 62 18.33 1.28 -21.33
N ILE A 63 18.50 0.55 -22.44
CA ILE A 63 19.08 1.08 -23.68
C ILE A 63 18.22 2.23 -24.23
N GLU A 64 16.90 2.04 -24.34
CA GLU A 64 15.97 3.06 -24.83
C GLU A 64 15.98 4.31 -23.96
N LYS A 65 15.99 4.14 -22.62
CA LYS A 65 16.04 5.27 -21.68
C LYS A 65 17.36 6.02 -21.76
N ALA A 66 18.47 5.33 -21.97
CA ALA A 66 19.78 5.95 -22.17
C ALA A 66 19.82 6.74 -23.49
N ALA A 67 19.31 6.16 -24.58
CA ALA A 67 19.20 6.85 -25.86
C ALA A 67 18.33 8.12 -25.78
N LYS A 68 17.18 8.06 -25.09
CA LYS A 68 16.31 9.23 -24.85
C LYS A 68 17.00 10.33 -24.03
N ARG A 69 17.84 9.97 -23.05
CA ARG A 69 18.61 10.94 -22.26
C ARG A 69 19.75 11.55 -23.07
N ALA A 70 20.50 10.73 -23.80
CA ALA A 70 21.54 11.16 -24.72
C ALA A 70 21.01 12.19 -25.73
N SER A 71 19.87 11.89 -26.37
CA SER A 71 19.22 12.82 -27.31
C SER A 71 18.72 14.12 -26.67
N LYS A 72 18.34 14.08 -25.39
CA LYS A 72 17.84 15.26 -24.67
C LYS A 72 18.97 16.18 -24.20
N ASP A 73 20.04 15.58 -23.68
CA ASP A 73 21.12 16.29 -23.00
C ASP A 73 22.34 16.52 -23.92
N GLY A 74 22.31 16.02 -25.17
CA GLY A 74 23.44 16.04 -26.09
C GLY A 74 24.62 15.17 -25.64
N SER A 75 24.41 14.29 -24.66
CA SER A 75 25.45 13.41 -24.13
C SER A 75 25.59 12.13 -24.96
N GLU A 76 26.79 11.54 -24.97
CA GLU A 76 27.00 10.25 -25.63
C GLU A 76 26.18 9.14 -24.96
N ASN A 77 25.52 8.31 -25.78
CA ASN A 77 24.79 7.16 -25.28
C ASN A 77 25.79 6.06 -24.87
N PRO A 78 25.88 5.67 -23.59
CA PRO A 78 26.81 4.63 -23.13
C PRO A 78 26.52 3.24 -23.73
N TYR A 79 25.41 3.08 -24.45
CA TYR A 79 25.02 1.86 -25.14
C TYR A 79 24.93 2.03 -26.67
N ALA A 80 25.51 3.09 -27.24
CA ALA A 80 25.49 3.34 -28.69
C ALA A 80 25.99 2.13 -29.49
N ASP A 81 27.10 1.53 -29.05
CA ASP A 81 27.73 0.37 -29.69
C ASP A 81 26.84 -0.89 -29.69
N ILE A 82 25.85 -0.97 -28.80
CA ILE A 82 24.91 -2.11 -28.73
C ILE A 82 23.74 -1.88 -29.69
N ALA A 83 23.38 -0.61 -29.91
CA ALA A 83 22.32 -0.18 -30.81
C ALA A 83 22.77 -0.19 -32.27
N ASP A 84 24.05 0.10 -32.55
CA ASP A 84 24.60 0.08 -33.90
C ASP A 84 24.77 -1.36 -34.42
N GLU A 85 23.97 -1.68 -35.43
CA GLU A 85 23.90 -2.99 -36.07
C GLU A 85 25.16 -3.33 -36.89
N ARG A 86 26.01 -2.33 -37.18
CA ARG A 86 27.25 -2.50 -37.95
C ARG A 86 28.44 -2.99 -37.13
N THR A 87 28.37 -2.96 -35.80
CA THR A 87 29.44 -3.47 -34.95
C THR A 87 29.53 -4.99 -35.03
N SER A 88 30.75 -5.55 -34.98
CA SER A 88 30.96 -6.99 -35.21
C SER A 88 30.05 -7.85 -34.31
N SER A 89 29.34 -8.79 -34.92
CA SER A 89 28.32 -9.64 -34.27
C SER A 89 28.84 -10.31 -32.99
N LYS A 90 30.13 -10.67 -32.93
CA LYS A 90 30.77 -11.26 -31.74
C LYS A 90 30.90 -10.29 -30.56
N ALA A 91 31.34 -9.05 -30.80
CA ALA A 91 31.52 -8.05 -29.74
C ALA A 91 30.16 -7.62 -29.15
N ARG A 92 29.16 -7.42 -30.02
CA ARG A 92 27.78 -7.10 -29.62
C ARG A 92 27.16 -8.21 -28.77
N LYS A 93 27.29 -9.47 -29.20
CA LYS A 93 26.79 -10.64 -28.44
C LYS A 93 27.43 -10.73 -27.05
N LYS A 94 28.75 -10.49 -26.94
CA LYS A 94 29.46 -10.50 -25.65
C LYS A 94 28.98 -9.40 -24.70
N ARG A 95 28.86 -8.15 -25.18
CA ARG A 95 28.36 -7.03 -24.34
C ARG A 95 26.90 -7.21 -23.93
N LEU A 96 26.04 -7.70 -24.82
CA LEU A 96 24.66 -8.01 -24.49
C LEU A 96 24.56 -9.10 -23.41
N ALA A 97 25.39 -10.16 -23.53
CA ALA A 97 25.46 -11.21 -22.51
C ALA A 97 25.94 -10.68 -21.16
N GLN A 98 26.96 -9.81 -21.14
CA GLN A 98 27.43 -9.15 -19.91
C GLN A 98 26.32 -8.30 -19.27
N LEU A 99 25.59 -7.50 -20.07
CA LEU A 99 24.50 -6.67 -19.56
C LEU A 99 23.33 -7.52 -19.02
N LYS A 100 23.01 -8.64 -19.68
CA LYS A 100 22.04 -9.62 -19.18
C LYS A 100 22.48 -10.21 -17.84
N ALA A 101 23.75 -10.59 -17.70
CA ALA A 101 24.29 -11.14 -16.45
C ALA A 101 24.18 -10.15 -15.29
N VAL A 102 24.56 -8.89 -15.50
CA VAL A 102 24.44 -7.82 -14.49
C VAL A 102 22.98 -7.61 -14.06
N ILE A 103 22.03 -7.67 -15.00
CA ILE A 103 20.61 -7.52 -14.67
C ILE A 103 20.08 -8.74 -13.89
N ARG A 104 20.49 -9.97 -14.27
CA ARG A 104 20.13 -11.17 -13.51
C ARG A 104 20.63 -11.07 -12.06
N GLU A 105 21.88 -10.64 -11.86
CA GLU A 105 22.44 -10.41 -10.52
C GLU A 105 21.69 -9.30 -9.75
N GLU A 106 21.33 -8.20 -10.42
CA GLU A 106 20.52 -7.14 -9.82
C GLU A 106 19.12 -7.65 -9.37
N VAL A 107 18.53 -8.57 -10.14
CA VAL A 107 17.23 -9.18 -9.84
C VAL A 107 17.34 -10.16 -8.66
N THR A 108 18.36 -11.02 -8.63
CA THR A 108 18.57 -11.95 -7.51
C THR A 108 18.89 -11.20 -6.21
N ALA A 109 19.72 -10.16 -6.26
CA ALA A 109 20.00 -9.29 -5.10
C ALA A 109 18.74 -8.56 -4.60
N LYS A 110 17.84 -8.14 -5.51
CA LYS A 110 16.54 -7.56 -5.12
C LYS A 110 15.61 -8.59 -4.49
N ARG A 111 15.69 -9.86 -4.90
CA ARG A 111 14.91 -10.96 -4.32
C ARG A 111 15.36 -11.26 -2.89
N THR A 112 16.66 -11.45 -2.67
CA THR A 112 17.22 -11.73 -1.33
C THR A 112 16.92 -10.58 -0.36
N LYS A 113 17.07 -9.33 -0.79
CA LYS A 113 16.70 -8.15 0.02
C LYS A 113 15.21 -8.08 0.37
N ARG A 114 14.32 -8.64 -0.47
CA ARG A 114 12.88 -8.72 -0.17
C ARG A 114 12.59 -9.85 0.82
N GLU A 115 13.28 -10.97 0.69
CA GLU A 115 13.18 -12.11 1.63
C GLU A 115 13.66 -11.68 3.03
N GLU A 116 14.80 -11.00 3.13
CA GLU A 116 15.31 -10.46 4.41
C GLU A 116 14.32 -9.47 5.05
N LYS A 117 13.74 -8.55 4.24
CA LYS A 117 12.72 -7.62 4.74
C LYS A 117 11.45 -8.32 5.20
N LEU A 118 11.07 -9.39 4.52
CA LEU A 118 9.92 -10.19 4.92
C LEU A 118 10.18 -10.88 6.27
N ALA A 119 11.36 -11.46 6.44
CA ALA A 119 11.76 -12.12 7.69
C ALA A 119 11.72 -11.15 8.88
N ARG A 120 12.34 -9.96 8.73
CA ARG A 120 12.31 -8.92 9.78
C ARG A 120 10.89 -8.47 10.13
N LEU A 121 10.04 -8.24 9.14
CA LEU A 121 8.64 -7.84 9.40
C LEU A 121 7.82 -8.94 10.08
N LYS A 122 8.10 -10.21 9.79
CA LYS A 122 7.44 -11.33 10.47
C LYS A 122 7.88 -11.43 11.93
N GLU A 123 9.17 -11.26 12.19
CA GLU A 123 9.73 -11.23 13.55
C GLU A 123 9.12 -10.08 14.37
N ASP A 124 9.05 -8.87 13.81
CA ASP A 124 8.43 -7.71 14.46
C ASP A 124 6.95 -7.95 14.79
N ILE A 125 6.19 -8.58 13.88
CA ILE A 125 4.77 -8.90 14.11
C ILE A 125 4.64 -9.97 15.20
N ALA A 126 5.46 -11.03 15.16
CA ALA A 126 5.44 -12.09 16.17
C ALA A 126 5.78 -11.56 17.57
N ALA A 127 6.76 -10.67 17.67
CA ALA A 127 7.12 -10.01 18.93
C ALA A 127 5.97 -9.14 19.47
N ALA A 128 5.28 -8.41 18.60
CA ALA A 128 4.13 -7.59 18.99
C ALA A 128 2.92 -8.43 19.42
N ASP A 129 2.63 -9.53 18.73
CA ASP A 129 1.53 -10.44 19.09
C ASP A 129 1.78 -11.11 20.46
N ASN A 130 3.03 -11.50 20.76
CA ASN A 130 3.40 -12.02 22.08
C ASN A 130 3.25 -10.97 23.19
N ALA A 131 3.61 -9.70 22.92
CA ALA A 131 3.47 -8.64 23.90
C ALA A 131 1.99 -8.35 24.26
N MET A 132 1.06 -8.47 23.29
CA MET A 132 -0.36 -8.25 23.55
C MET A 132 -1.02 -9.37 24.38
N GLN A 133 -0.48 -10.59 24.37
CA GLN A 133 -1.03 -11.70 25.17
C GLN A 133 -0.70 -11.61 26.66
N VAL A 134 0.34 -10.86 27.05
CA VAL A 134 0.76 -10.75 28.46
C VAL A 134 -0.14 -9.80 29.27
N ASP A 135 -0.81 -8.85 28.62
CA ASP A 135 -1.60 -7.80 29.29
C ASP A 135 -3.07 -8.19 29.60
N VAL A 136 -3.54 -9.37 29.18
CA VAL A 136 -4.96 -9.78 29.30
C VAL A 136 -5.21 -10.75 30.47
N LYS A 137 -4.18 -11.07 31.27
CA LYS A 137 -4.29 -11.95 32.45
C LYS A 137 -4.31 -11.20 33.79
N SER A 138 -4.91 -10.01 33.84
CA SER A 138 -5.34 -9.41 35.11
C SER A 138 -6.74 -9.92 35.46
N PRO A 139 -6.96 -10.52 36.65
CA PRO A 139 -8.27 -10.97 37.08
C PRO A 139 -9.11 -9.75 37.45
N VAL A 140 -10.14 -9.43 36.64
CA VAL A 140 -11.10 -8.37 36.97
C VAL A 140 -12.34 -9.02 37.59
N GLU A 141 -12.50 -8.74 38.89
CA GLU A 141 -13.69 -9.01 39.68
C GLU A 141 -14.93 -8.26 39.16
N SER A 142 -16.07 -8.91 39.39
CA SER A 142 -17.46 -8.65 39.00
C SER A 142 -18.08 -7.30 39.37
N SER A 143 -19.06 -6.83 38.58
CA SER A 143 -20.38 -6.38 39.09
C SER A 143 -21.44 -6.19 37.97
N PRO A 144 -22.73 -6.57 38.16
CA PRO A 144 -23.82 -6.37 37.19
C PRO A 144 -24.81 -5.26 37.59
N ALA A 145 -25.66 -4.88 36.62
CA ALA A 145 -26.98 -4.21 36.72
C ALA A 145 -27.05 -2.69 36.42
N GLN A 146 -27.67 -2.34 35.29
CA GLN A 146 -29.12 -2.01 35.21
C GLN A 146 -29.54 -1.81 33.75
N ALA A 147 -30.65 -2.44 33.36
CA ALA A 147 -31.24 -2.39 32.03
C ALA A 147 -32.59 -1.66 32.09
N GLU A 148 -32.82 -0.74 31.14
CA GLU A 148 -34.14 -0.20 30.79
C GLU A 148 -34.53 -0.68 29.38
N PRO A 149 -35.84 -0.87 29.09
CA PRO A 149 -36.30 -1.67 27.98
C PRO A 149 -36.18 -0.97 26.62
N ALA A 150 -35.63 -1.71 25.67
CA ALA A 150 -35.46 -1.34 24.27
C ALA A 150 -36.81 -1.04 23.59
N ARG A 151 -37.02 0.23 23.23
CA ARG A 151 -37.93 0.58 22.13
C ARG A 151 -37.36 -0.06 20.86
N LYS A 152 -38.19 -0.80 20.11
CA LYS A 152 -37.83 -1.48 18.84
C LYS A 152 -37.27 -0.46 17.84
N ALA A 153 -35.97 -0.22 17.94
CA ALA A 153 -35.28 0.70 17.08
C ALA A 153 -34.65 -0.12 15.97
N GLY A 154 -34.97 0.23 14.72
CA GLY A 154 -34.35 -0.39 13.55
C GLY A 154 -32.82 -0.31 13.65
N TRP A 155 -32.13 -1.17 12.90
CA TRP A 155 -30.67 -1.36 12.90
C TRP A 155 -29.82 -0.07 12.93
N ASN A 156 -30.38 1.08 12.59
CA ASN A 156 -29.69 2.37 12.49
C ASN A 156 -29.98 3.35 13.64
N ASN A 157 -30.22 2.89 14.86
CA ASN A 157 -30.42 3.81 16.00
C ASN A 157 -29.13 4.10 16.78
N TRP A 158 -28.41 5.10 16.31
CA TRP A 158 -27.18 5.59 16.95
C TRP A 158 -27.40 6.23 18.33
N GLU A 159 -28.64 6.61 18.66
CA GLU A 159 -28.98 7.12 20.00
C GLU A 159 -29.02 5.99 21.05
N ALA A 160 -29.23 4.75 20.63
CA ALA A 160 -29.20 3.58 21.51
C ALA A 160 -27.82 2.92 21.60
N ALA A 161 -26.82 3.44 20.88
CA ALA A 161 -25.46 2.94 20.97
C ALA A 161 -24.88 3.22 22.37
N ASP A 162 -24.27 2.19 22.95
CA ASP A 162 -23.62 2.29 24.24
C ASP A 162 -22.28 3.00 24.08
N PHE A 163 -22.15 4.16 24.70
CA PHE A 163 -20.94 4.97 24.71
C PHE A 163 -20.47 5.11 26.14
N GLU A 164 -19.18 4.85 26.38
CA GLU A 164 -18.53 4.97 27.70
C GLU A 164 -18.70 6.35 28.36
N SER A 165 -19.01 7.41 27.58
CA SER A 165 -19.36 8.73 28.13
C SER A 165 -20.40 9.47 27.28
N GLU A 166 -21.32 10.16 27.95
CA GLU A 166 -22.36 10.97 27.31
C GLU A 166 -21.79 12.11 26.47
N GLU A 167 -20.67 12.71 26.90
CA GLU A 167 -19.99 13.74 26.10
C GLU A 167 -19.51 13.22 24.75
N ARG A 168 -19.02 11.97 24.70
CA ARG A 168 -18.54 11.35 23.47
C ARG A 168 -19.70 11.01 22.55
N LYS A 169 -20.82 10.55 23.13
CA LYS A 169 -22.09 10.35 22.41
C LYS A 169 -22.59 11.64 21.80
N ALA A 170 -22.63 12.74 22.55
CA ALA A 170 -23.06 14.04 22.05
C ALA A 170 -22.15 14.57 20.93
N LYS A 171 -20.82 14.45 21.07
CA LYS A 171 -19.85 14.80 20.03
C LYS A 171 -20.01 13.94 18.78
N PHE A 172 -20.24 12.65 18.95
CA PHE A 172 -20.48 11.71 17.85
C PHE A 172 -21.76 12.04 17.11
N LEU A 173 -22.89 12.20 17.82
CA LEU A 173 -24.18 12.58 17.25
C LEU A 173 -24.08 13.91 16.48
N ARG A 174 -23.38 14.92 17.06
CA ARG A 174 -23.09 16.18 16.36
C ARG A 174 -22.23 15.99 15.11
N PHE A 175 -21.26 15.07 15.14
CA PHE A 175 -20.40 14.76 13.99
C PHE A 175 -21.15 14.06 12.86
N ILE A 176 -22.05 13.12 13.18
CA ILE A 176 -22.89 12.45 12.18
C ILE A 176 -24.13 13.27 11.77
N GLY A 177 -24.33 14.45 12.37
CA GLY A 177 -25.41 15.36 12.04
C GLY A 177 -26.77 15.01 12.67
N VAL A 178 -26.80 14.10 13.66
CA VAL A 178 -28.00 13.78 14.42
C VAL A 178 -28.13 14.80 15.55
N LYS A 179 -29.12 15.70 15.42
CA LYS A 179 -29.38 16.74 16.42
C LYS A 179 -30.12 16.11 17.61
N SER A 180 -29.43 15.93 18.73
CA SER A 180 -30.05 15.45 19.98
C SER A 180 -30.94 16.56 20.56
N GLY A 181 -32.21 16.57 20.16
CA GLY A 181 -33.21 17.49 20.66
C GLY A 181 -34.58 17.01 20.23
N GLY A 182 -35.39 16.57 21.20
CA GLY A 182 -36.68 15.95 20.97
C GLY A 182 -37.68 16.86 20.24
N ALA A 183 -38.67 16.17 19.66
CA ALA A 183 -39.96 16.66 19.18
C ALA A 183 -39.96 17.72 18.04
N GLY A 184 -40.42 17.27 16.87
CA GLY A 184 -41.22 18.09 15.96
C GLY A 184 -40.46 19.03 15.05
N SER A 185 -40.21 18.59 13.82
CA SER A 185 -40.49 19.37 12.60
C SER A 185 -40.08 18.55 11.37
N THR A 186 -41.08 17.98 10.72
CA THR A 186 -41.08 17.75 9.28
C THR A 186 -40.90 19.09 8.58
N GLY A 187 -39.66 19.50 8.38
CA GLY A 187 -39.31 20.77 7.76
C GLY A 187 -38.12 20.61 6.84
N SER A 188 -38.41 20.51 5.54
CA SER A 188 -37.47 20.73 4.44
C SER A 188 -36.58 21.94 4.73
N GLY A 189 -35.36 21.69 5.15
CA GLY A 189 -34.41 22.71 5.57
C GLY A 189 -33.04 22.09 5.58
N SER A 190 -32.48 21.92 4.39
CA SER A 190 -31.11 21.46 4.13
C SER A 190 -30.12 22.34 4.90
N ALA A 191 -29.85 21.99 6.17
CA ALA A 191 -28.75 22.55 6.92
C ALA A 191 -27.46 22.08 6.23
N ALA A 192 -26.85 23.00 5.51
CA ALA A 192 -25.63 22.79 4.74
C ALA A 192 -24.59 22.10 5.62
N SER A 193 -24.25 20.87 5.24
CA SER A 193 -23.05 20.19 5.73
C SER A 193 -21.85 21.14 5.60
N PRO A 194 -20.88 21.16 6.53
CA PRO A 194 -19.64 21.92 6.34
C PRO A 194 -18.85 21.48 5.09
N PHE A 195 -19.23 20.36 4.46
CA PHE A 195 -18.72 19.91 3.15
C PHE A 195 -19.54 20.40 1.95
N ALA A 196 -20.74 20.95 2.16
CA ALA A 196 -21.59 21.45 1.08
C ALA A 196 -20.99 22.70 0.39
N SER A 197 -20.11 23.44 1.06
CA SER A 197 -19.45 24.63 0.48
C SER A 197 -18.22 24.30 -0.39
N ALA A 198 -17.74 23.05 -0.43
CA ALA A 198 -16.56 22.66 -1.21
C ALA A 198 -16.90 22.08 -2.59
N ILE A 199 -18.16 21.70 -2.84
CA ILE A 199 -18.60 21.11 -4.10
C ILE A 199 -19.54 22.11 -4.78
N THR A 200 -18.99 22.95 -5.64
CA THR A 200 -19.79 23.80 -6.54
C THR A 200 -20.64 22.92 -7.47
N LYS A 201 -21.74 23.44 -8.03
CA LYS A 201 -22.56 22.70 -9.02
C LYS A 201 -21.71 22.17 -10.20
N ASP A 202 -20.67 22.91 -10.57
CA ASP A 202 -19.68 22.49 -11.58
C ASP A 202 -18.74 21.38 -11.09
N GLY A 203 -18.40 21.37 -9.79
CA GLY A 203 -17.70 20.26 -9.16
C GLY A 203 -18.53 18.98 -9.17
N ASN A 204 -19.84 19.08 -8.88
CA ASN A 204 -20.74 17.94 -8.90
C ASN A 204 -20.86 17.30 -10.30
N SER A 205 -20.98 18.12 -11.35
CA SER A 205 -21.04 17.59 -12.72
C SER A 205 -19.72 16.95 -13.17
N LYS A 206 -18.57 17.50 -12.73
CA LYS A 206 -17.25 16.89 -12.95
C LYS A 206 -17.08 15.57 -12.20
N ILE A 207 -17.50 15.50 -10.95
CA ILE A 207 -17.46 14.28 -10.14
C ILE A 207 -18.36 13.20 -10.77
N GLN A 208 -19.58 13.57 -11.18
CA GLN A 208 -20.49 12.63 -11.87
C GLN A 208 -19.89 12.12 -13.18
N LYS A 209 -19.31 13.00 -14.01
CA LYS A 209 -18.63 12.58 -15.25
C LYS A 209 -17.43 11.67 -14.99
N ASP A 210 -16.65 11.93 -13.95
CA ASP A 210 -15.48 11.10 -13.63
C ASP A 210 -15.91 9.73 -13.08
N LEU A 211 -16.96 9.68 -12.25
CA LEU A 211 -17.56 8.43 -11.78
C LEU A 211 -18.13 7.60 -12.93
N GLU A 212 -18.86 8.24 -13.85
CA GLU A 212 -19.40 7.60 -15.05
C GLU A 212 -18.27 7.03 -15.92
N LYS A 213 -17.18 7.79 -16.10
CA LYS A 213 -16.00 7.33 -16.86
C LYS A 213 -15.32 6.14 -16.21
N GLN A 214 -15.17 6.14 -14.88
CA GLN A 214 -14.59 5.02 -14.13
C GLN A 214 -15.48 3.78 -14.23
N PHE A 215 -16.80 3.96 -14.16
CA PHE A 215 -17.77 2.88 -14.33
C PHE A 215 -17.67 2.26 -15.74
N GLN A 216 -17.70 3.08 -16.79
CA GLN A 216 -17.57 2.62 -18.18
C GLN A 216 -16.24 1.91 -18.44
N ALA A 217 -15.13 2.45 -17.92
CA ALA A 217 -13.82 1.79 -18.01
C ALA A 217 -13.83 0.40 -17.35
N GLY A 218 -14.47 0.27 -16.17
CA GLY A 218 -14.63 -1.01 -15.48
C GLY A 218 -15.52 -2.01 -16.23
N VAL A 219 -16.55 -1.54 -16.93
CA VAL A 219 -17.39 -2.37 -17.80
C VAL A 219 -16.60 -2.87 -19.01
N GLN A 220 -15.85 -1.98 -19.69
CA GLN A 220 -15.02 -2.36 -20.84
C GLN A 220 -13.93 -3.37 -20.46
N MET A 221 -13.27 -3.20 -19.32
CA MET A 221 -12.27 -4.16 -18.83
C MET A 221 -12.87 -5.55 -18.57
N ARG A 222 -14.09 -5.61 -18.02
CA ARG A 222 -14.80 -6.89 -17.83
C ARG A 222 -15.17 -7.54 -19.16
N LEU A 223 -15.63 -6.75 -20.13
CA LEU A 223 -15.95 -7.23 -21.47
C LEU A 223 -14.71 -7.75 -22.20
N GLN A 224 -13.56 -7.06 -22.09
CA GLN A 224 -12.27 -7.52 -22.63
C GLN A 224 -11.79 -8.80 -21.95
N ALA A 225 -11.92 -8.92 -20.63
CA ALA A 225 -11.56 -10.13 -19.90
C ALA A 225 -12.43 -11.34 -20.32
N GLN A 226 -13.72 -11.13 -20.57
CA GLN A 226 -14.61 -12.18 -21.07
C GLN A 226 -14.37 -12.54 -22.54
N ARG A 227 -14.02 -11.57 -23.40
CA ARG A 227 -13.66 -11.82 -24.80
C ARG A 227 -12.28 -12.47 -24.96
N GLY A 228 -11.33 -12.20 -24.06
CA GLY A 228 -9.98 -12.77 -24.09
C GLY A 228 -9.86 -14.17 -23.47
N GLY A 229 -10.90 -14.69 -22.79
CA GLY A 229 -10.86 -15.97 -22.10
C GLY A 229 -11.14 -17.22 -22.96
N ARG A 230 -11.24 -17.09 -24.29
CA ARG A 230 -11.68 -18.18 -25.19
C ARG A 230 -10.82 -18.43 -26.43
N GLY A 231 -9.57 -17.93 -26.47
CA GLY A 231 -8.73 -18.07 -27.68
C GLY A 231 -7.22 -18.19 -27.40
N GLY A 232 -6.80 -19.20 -26.64
CA GLY A 232 -5.36 -19.43 -26.40
C GLY A 232 -5.01 -20.71 -25.67
N LEU A 233 -5.59 -21.83 -26.09
CA LEU A 233 -5.14 -23.21 -25.79
C LEU A 233 -5.77 -24.12 -26.86
N GLY A 234 -5.13 -24.18 -28.02
CA GLY A 234 -5.55 -25.02 -29.14
C GLY A 234 -4.91 -24.59 -30.46
N MET A 235 -3.93 -25.38 -30.89
CA MET A 235 -2.99 -25.24 -32.02
C MET A 235 -1.72 -24.45 -31.71
#